data_AF-A0A951XG16-F1
#
_entry.id   AF-A0A951XG16-F1
#
_cell.length_a   1.000
_cell.length_b   1.000
_cell.length_c   1.000
_cell.angle_alpha   90.00
_cell.angle_beta   90.00
_cell.angle_gamma   90.00
#
_symmetry.space_group_name_H-M   'P 1'
#
loop_
_entity.id
_entity.type
_entity.pdbx_description
1 polymer ?
#
loop_
_entity_poly.entity_id
_entity_poly.type
_entity_poly.pdbx_seq_one_letter_code
_entity_poly.pdbx_strand_id
1 'polypeptide(L)'
;MNTANASLRASVRWMRRSRRVRRSLAGVAVVGLGWLVWQGLREDALPDFSVHAEITERKAAFFGYLLPQVQRVNAEILAERQRLLRIREELVKEGSAGWIDARWLRKLAGRYELELTGDPDVEFADRLLGRVDIIAPSLVLAQAANESAWGTSRFALQGNNLFGMRTYDGSGLVPHRRKPGRRFTVATYDSVRESIAAYVHNLNTHYRYRRLRQIRAELREQGRDVSGHELANGLGAYSTRGSAYIAVVQSMIRTNGLAEHDE
;
A
#
# COMPACT_ATOMS: atom_id res chain seq x y z
N MET A 1 2.34 -30.14 87.33
CA MET A 1 3.53 -29.94 88.19
C MET A 1 4.73 -29.71 87.29
N ASN A 2 5.42 -28.57 87.49
CA ASN A 2 6.84 -28.25 87.29
C ASN A 2 7.73 -29.32 86.62
N THR A 3 8.73 -29.06 85.77
CA THR A 3 9.59 -27.90 85.45
C THR A 3 10.56 -28.43 84.38
N ALA A 4 10.76 -27.76 83.24
CA ALA A 4 11.78 -26.72 83.02
C ALA A 4 13.21 -27.22 82.78
N ASN A 5 13.85 -26.51 81.86
CA ASN A 5 15.29 -26.23 81.74
C ASN A 5 16.21 -27.27 81.10
N ALA A 6 17.23 -26.89 80.34
CA ALA A 6 17.60 -25.62 79.75
C ALA A 6 18.82 -25.85 78.84
N SER A 7 18.98 -24.93 77.91
CA SER A 7 20.12 -24.63 77.05
C SER A 7 21.47 -24.54 77.77
N LEU A 8 22.60 -24.67 77.02
CA LEU A 8 23.56 -23.56 76.79
C LEU A 8 24.90 -23.96 76.12
N ARG A 9 25.42 -22.98 75.35
CA ARG A 9 26.80 -22.70 74.86
C ARG A 9 27.20 -23.33 73.50
N ALA A 10 27.33 -22.59 72.37
CA ALA A 10 28.17 -21.40 72.04
C ALA A 10 29.68 -21.74 72.13
N SER A 11 30.60 -21.52 71.19
CA SER A 11 30.69 -20.81 69.90
C SER A 11 32.09 -21.09 69.32
N VAL A 12 32.26 -21.29 68.01
CA VAL A 12 33.45 -20.79 67.27
C VAL A 12 32.99 -20.35 65.88
N ARG A 13 33.50 -19.21 65.44
CA ARG A 13 32.92 -18.26 64.49
C ARG A 13 33.99 -17.90 63.45
N TRP A 14 33.54 -17.65 62.21
CA TRP A 14 34.24 -16.99 61.09
C TRP A 14 35.27 -17.84 60.30
N MET A 15 35.43 -17.76 58.97
CA MET A 15 35.10 -16.69 58.02
C MET A 15 35.08 -17.20 56.56
N ARG A 16 34.00 -16.95 55.81
CA ARG A 16 33.93 -16.23 54.50
C ARG A 16 32.77 -16.71 53.62
N ARG A 17 31.82 -15.80 53.48
CA ARG A 17 30.75 -15.72 52.47
C ARG A 17 31.30 -15.73 51.04
N SER A 18 30.56 -16.30 50.10
CA SER A 18 29.92 -15.48 49.06
C SER A 18 28.78 -16.21 48.34
N ARG A 19 27.73 -15.40 48.11
CA ARG A 19 26.47 -15.65 47.42
C ARG A 19 26.64 -16.44 46.12
N ARG A 20 25.76 -17.40 45.86
CA ARG A 20 25.37 -17.72 44.48
C ARG A 20 23.85 -17.77 44.35
N VAL A 21 23.41 -16.96 43.40
CA VAL A 21 22.04 -16.58 43.04
C VAL A 21 21.41 -17.71 42.22
N ARG A 22 20.10 -17.93 42.44
CA ARG A 22 19.20 -18.74 41.61
C ARG A 22 19.39 -18.42 40.12
N ARG A 23 19.50 -19.45 39.28
CA ARG A 23 19.21 -19.33 37.84
C ARG A 23 18.09 -20.31 37.49
N SER A 24 16.89 -19.76 37.38
CA SER A 24 15.73 -20.43 36.81
C SER A 24 15.91 -20.56 35.29
N LEU A 25 15.64 -21.75 34.76
CA LEU A 25 15.55 -22.07 33.33
C LEU A 25 14.25 -21.48 32.75
N ALA A 26 14.21 -20.17 32.53
CA ALA A 26 13.06 -19.48 31.91
C ALA A 26 13.51 -18.45 30.85
N GLY A 27 14.55 -18.78 30.07
CA GLY A 27 15.17 -17.84 29.13
C GLY A 27 15.05 -18.18 27.65
N VAL A 28 14.61 -19.38 27.26
CA VAL A 28 14.76 -19.83 25.85
C VAL A 28 13.44 -19.81 25.07
N ALA A 29 12.27 -19.90 25.72
CA ALA A 29 10.99 -19.95 25.01
C ALA A 29 10.46 -18.58 24.56
N VAL A 30 10.80 -17.48 25.26
CA VAL A 30 10.25 -16.14 24.97
C VAL A 30 10.92 -15.49 23.76
N VAL A 31 12.20 -15.80 23.50
CA VAL A 31 12.92 -15.26 22.33
C VAL A 31 12.42 -15.87 21.02
N GLY A 32 12.09 -17.18 21.02
CA GLY A 32 11.54 -17.86 19.83
C GLY A 32 10.11 -17.45 19.48
N LEU A 33 9.24 -17.28 20.47
CA LEU A 33 7.89 -16.74 20.29
C LEU A 33 7.93 -15.27 19.89
N GLY A 34 8.82 -14.46 20.47
CA GLY A 34 9.06 -13.09 20.04
C GLY A 34 9.58 -13.02 18.61
N TRP A 35 10.46 -13.93 18.18
CA TRP A 35 10.99 -13.98 16.82
C TRP A 35 9.95 -14.45 15.79
N LEU A 36 9.13 -15.45 16.12
CA LEU A 36 8.02 -15.91 15.26
C LEU A 36 6.86 -14.90 15.21
N VAL A 37 6.54 -14.22 16.32
CA VAL A 37 5.57 -13.12 16.34
C VAL A 37 6.13 -11.88 15.64
N TRP A 38 7.45 -11.61 15.72
CA TRP A 38 8.09 -10.52 14.99
C TRP A 38 8.19 -10.79 13.49
N GLN A 39 8.38 -12.05 13.07
CA GLN A 39 8.29 -12.45 11.66
C GLN A 39 6.84 -12.43 11.14
N GLY A 40 5.87 -12.85 11.94
CA GLY A 40 4.44 -12.79 11.59
C GLY A 40 3.88 -11.36 11.50
N LEU A 41 4.53 -10.38 12.13
CA LEU A 41 4.19 -8.95 12.02
C LEU A 41 4.87 -8.24 10.83
N ARG A 42 5.61 -8.96 9.97
CA ARG A 42 6.26 -8.42 8.75
C ARG A 42 5.82 -9.14 7.47
N GLU A 43 4.54 -9.51 7.36
CA GLU A 43 3.98 -10.07 6.11
C GLU A 43 4.07 -9.10 4.90
N ASP A 44 4.39 -7.83 5.12
CA ASP A 44 4.32 -6.75 4.12
C ASP A 44 5.67 -6.10 3.76
N ALA A 45 6.80 -6.64 4.23
CA ALA A 45 8.11 -6.08 3.92
C ALA A 45 8.51 -6.36 2.46
N LEU A 46 9.01 -5.34 1.75
CA LEU A 46 9.53 -5.49 0.39
C LEU A 46 10.72 -6.48 0.38
N PRO A 47 10.65 -7.58 -0.38
CA PRO A 47 11.77 -8.51 -0.50
C PRO A 47 12.99 -7.85 -1.13
N ASP A 48 14.18 -8.30 -0.73
CA ASP A 48 15.40 -7.92 -1.42
C ASP A 48 15.51 -8.71 -2.73
N PHE A 49 15.04 -8.12 -3.83
CA PHE A 49 15.14 -8.75 -5.15
C PHE A 49 16.57 -8.79 -5.71
N SER A 50 17.52 -8.07 -5.12
CA SER A 50 18.91 -8.04 -5.61
C SER A 50 19.64 -9.36 -5.40
N VAL A 51 19.10 -10.25 -4.56
CA VAL A 51 19.61 -11.62 -4.34
C VAL A 51 19.56 -12.48 -5.60
N HIS A 52 18.69 -12.17 -6.55
CA HIS A 52 18.63 -12.84 -7.84
C HIS A 52 19.70 -12.26 -8.78
N ALA A 53 20.72 -13.05 -9.10
CA ALA A 53 21.79 -12.66 -10.01
C ALA A 53 21.26 -12.44 -11.44
N GLU A 54 20.40 -13.36 -11.91
CA GLU A 54 19.79 -13.30 -13.23
C GLU A 54 18.64 -12.29 -13.29
N ILE A 55 18.66 -11.43 -14.32
CA ILE A 55 17.67 -10.37 -14.48
C ILE A 55 16.26 -10.93 -14.65
N THR A 56 16.11 -12.06 -15.35
CA THR A 56 14.82 -12.70 -15.60
C THR A 56 14.18 -13.19 -14.30
N GLU A 57 14.96 -13.85 -13.44
CA GLU A 57 14.50 -14.31 -12.13
C GLU A 57 14.12 -13.14 -11.24
N ARG A 58 14.93 -12.08 -11.24
CA ARG A 58 14.63 -10.86 -10.48
C ARG A 58 13.30 -10.23 -10.88
N LYS A 59 13.03 -10.13 -12.18
CA LYS A 59 11.76 -9.61 -12.70
C LYS A 59 10.59 -10.50 -12.30
N ALA A 60 10.73 -11.81 -12.44
CA ALA A 60 9.70 -12.77 -12.07
C ALA A 60 9.37 -12.69 -10.57
N ALA A 61 10.39 -12.63 -9.71
CA ALA A 61 10.22 -12.46 -8.27
C ALA A 61 9.53 -11.12 -7.92
N PHE A 62 9.94 -10.02 -8.58
CA PHE A 62 9.34 -8.71 -8.39
C PHE A 62 7.85 -8.70 -8.77
N PHE A 63 7.49 -9.21 -9.94
CA PHE A 63 6.09 -9.25 -10.38
C PHE A 63 5.26 -10.24 -9.57
N GLY A 64 5.80 -11.42 -9.26
CA GLY A 64 5.12 -12.43 -8.43
C GLY A 64 4.79 -11.94 -7.02
N TYR A 65 5.64 -11.08 -6.45
CA TYR A 65 5.36 -10.45 -5.16
C TYR A 65 4.33 -9.31 -5.27
N LEU A 66 4.39 -8.52 -6.34
CA LEU A 66 3.61 -7.29 -6.46
C LEU A 66 2.18 -7.53 -6.96
N LEU A 67 2.00 -8.43 -7.94
CA LEU A 67 0.70 -8.73 -8.55
C LEU A 67 -0.41 -9.05 -7.54
N PRO A 68 -0.24 -9.98 -6.57
CA PRO A 68 -1.30 -10.29 -5.61
C PRO A 68 -1.68 -9.08 -4.73
N GLN A 69 -0.76 -8.14 -4.49
CA GLN A 69 -1.06 -6.93 -3.73
C GLN A 69 -1.87 -5.94 -4.56
N VAL A 70 -1.54 -5.78 -5.85
CA VAL A 70 -2.33 -4.98 -6.79
C VAL A 70 -3.75 -5.54 -6.91
N GLN A 71 -3.88 -6.85 -7.03
CA GLN A 71 -5.18 -7.52 -7.09
C GLN A 71 -6.01 -7.29 -5.82
N ARG A 72 -5.40 -7.33 -4.62
CA ARG A 72 -6.10 -7.01 -3.36
C ARG A 72 -6.63 -5.57 -3.34
N VAL A 73 -5.80 -4.59 -3.73
CA VAL A 73 -6.24 -3.18 -3.81
C VAL A 73 -7.37 -3.02 -4.83
N ASN A 74 -7.26 -3.64 -6.00
CA ASN A 74 -8.31 -3.61 -7.01
C ASN A 74 -9.60 -4.29 -6.54
N ALA A 75 -9.51 -5.40 -5.80
CA ALA A 75 -10.68 -6.09 -5.25
C ALA A 75 -11.44 -5.20 -4.24
N GLU A 76 -10.72 -4.47 -3.37
CA GLU A 76 -11.32 -3.50 -2.46
C GLU A 76 -12.07 -2.40 -3.23
N ILE A 77 -11.46 -1.85 -4.29
CA ILE A 77 -12.08 -0.82 -5.13
C ILE A 77 -13.30 -1.36 -5.89
N LEU A 78 -13.24 -2.59 -6.42
CA LEU A 78 -14.37 -3.22 -7.10
C LEU A 78 -15.54 -3.44 -6.14
N ALA A 79 -15.30 -3.84 -4.90
CA ALA A 79 -16.36 -3.97 -3.90
C ALA A 79 -17.06 -2.62 -3.63
N GLU A 80 -16.30 -1.52 -3.54
CA GLU A 80 -16.85 -0.17 -3.43
C GLU A 80 -17.65 0.23 -4.67
N ARG A 81 -17.09 -0.03 -5.85
CA ARG A 81 -17.75 0.25 -7.14
C ARG A 81 -19.07 -0.50 -7.28
N GLN A 82 -19.12 -1.77 -6.90
CA GLN A 82 -20.35 -2.57 -6.96
C GLN A 82 -21.42 -2.04 -6.03
N ARG A 83 -21.06 -1.62 -4.81
CA ARG A 83 -22.01 -0.93 -3.92
C ARG A 83 -22.49 0.39 -4.54
N LEU A 84 -21.59 1.17 -5.12
CA LEU A 84 -21.94 2.44 -5.77
C LEU A 84 -22.91 2.26 -6.95
N LEU A 85 -22.71 1.23 -7.77
CA LEU A 85 -23.62 0.89 -8.87
C LEU A 85 -25.03 0.55 -8.35
N ARG A 86 -25.14 -0.28 -7.30
CA ARG A 86 -26.44 -0.58 -6.69
C ARG A 86 -27.16 0.66 -6.16
N ILE A 87 -26.42 1.55 -5.47
CA ILE A 87 -27.00 2.81 -4.96
C ILE A 87 -27.42 3.73 -6.11
N ARG A 88 -26.65 3.78 -7.20
CA ARG A 88 -27.05 4.52 -8.40
C ARG A 88 -28.36 4.01 -8.98
N GLU A 89 -28.55 2.69 -9.05
CA GLU A 89 -29.81 2.11 -9.53
C GLU A 89 -31.00 2.47 -8.62
N GLU A 90 -30.80 2.48 -7.30
CA GLU A 90 -31.79 2.94 -6.32
C GLU A 90 -32.13 4.42 -6.54
N LEU A 91 -31.12 5.28 -6.69
CA LEU A 91 -31.31 6.72 -6.98
C LEU A 91 -32.13 6.95 -8.26
N VAL A 92 -31.93 6.14 -9.30
CA VAL A 92 -32.71 6.22 -10.55
C VAL A 92 -34.16 5.79 -10.33
N LYS A 93 -34.42 4.76 -9.51
CA LYS A 93 -35.77 4.21 -9.28
C LYS A 93 -36.59 5.02 -8.28
N GLU A 94 -35.96 5.47 -7.20
CA GLU A 94 -36.62 6.04 -6.03
C GLU A 94 -36.38 7.56 -5.88
N GLY A 95 -35.45 8.13 -6.65
CA GLY A 95 -35.10 9.55 -6.62
C GLY A 95 -34.26 9.96 -5.40
N SER A 96 -34.00 9.04 -4.47
CA SER A 96 -33.16 9.28 -3.29
C SER A 96 -32.52 7.97 -2.83
N ALA A 97 -31.40 8.08 -2.11
CA ALA A 97 -30.76 6.93 -1.46
C ALA A 97 -31.18 6.85 0.01
N GLY A 98 -31.32 5.63 0.53
CA GLY A 98 -31.52 5.43 1.97
C GLY A 98 -30.44 6.07 2.84
N TRP A 99 -30.77 6.43 4.09
CA TRP A 99 -29.87 7.17 5.00
C TRP A 99 -28.47 6.54 5.16
N ILE A 100 -28.40 5.21 5.23
CA ILE A 100 -27.13 4.46 5.36
C ILE A 100 -26.26 4.67 4.12
N ASP A 101 -26.86 4.58 2.93
CA ASP A 101 -26.15 4.74 1.66
C ASP A 101 -25.80 6.19 1.37
N ALA A 102 -26.67 7.14 1.70
CA ALA A 102 -26.34 8.56 1.64
C ALA A 102 -25.15 8.91 2.57
N ARG A 103 -25.08 8.34 3.77
CA ARG A 103 -23.93 8.51 4.69
C ARG A 103 -22.67 7.86 4.13
N TRP A 104 -22.78 6.67 3.55
CA TRP A 104 -21.65 5.98 2.93
C TRP A 104 -21.12 6.74 1.72
N LEU A 105 -22.00 7.26 0.85
CA LEU A 105 -21.64 8.10 -0.29
C LEU A 105 -20.90 9.36 0.15
N ARG A 106 -21.35 10.07 1.19
CA ARG A 106 -20.62 11.24 1.73
C ARG A 106 -19.20 10.88 2.18
N LYS A 107 -19.01 9.73 2.82
CA LYS A 107 -17.68 9.24 3.23
C LYS A 107 -16.82 8.88 2.01
N LEU A 108 -17.40 8.20 1.02
CA LEU A 108 -16.71 7.82 -0.21
C LEU A 108 -16.32 9.04 -1.04
N ALA A 109 -17.19 10.05 -1.12
CA ALA A 109 -16.97 11.35 -1.76
C ALA A 109 -15.73 12.04 -1.19
N GLY A 110 -15.66 12.15 0.15
CA GLY A 110 -14.53 12.74 0.84
C GLY A 110 -13.23 11.98 0.58
N ARG A 111 -13.27 10.64 0.59
CA ARG A 111 -12.09 9.84 0.26
C ARG A 111 -11.64 10.12 -1.16
N TYR A 112 -12.54 10.04 -2.14
CA TYR A 112 -12.21 10.25 -3.55
C TYR A 112 -12.13 11.74 -3.96
N GLU A 113 -12.02 12.66 -3.01
CA GLU A 113 -11.85 14.11 -3.23
C GLU A 113 -12.88 14.70 -4.21
N LEU A 114 -14.13 14.25 -4.13
CA LEU A 114 -15.23 14.75 -4.94
C LEU A 114 -16.20 15.53 -4.06
N GLU A 115 -16.43 16.79 -4.39
CA GLU A 115 -17.36 17.64 -3.67
C GLU A 115 -18.80 17.15 -3.84
N LEU A 116 -19.51 17.06 -2.72
CA LEU A 116 -20.93 16.74 -2.63
C LEU A 116 -21.65 17.90 -1.94
N THR A 117 -22.59 18.50 -2.65
CA THR A 117 -23.45 19.57 -2.15
C THR A 117 -24.88 19.05 -2.03
N GLY A 118 -25.43 19.07 -0.81
CA GLY A 118 -26.76 18.53 -0.56
C GLY A 118 -26.79 17.01 -0.47
N ASP A 119 -27.91 16.41 -0.86
CA ASP A 119 -28.09 14.97 -0.90
C ASP A 119 -27.56 14.39 -2.21
N PRO A 120 -26.97 13.18 -2.17
CA PRO A 120 -26.45 12.55 -3.38
C PRO A 120 -27.58 12.19 -4.34
N ASP A 121 -27.39 12.53 -5.61
CA ASP A 121 -28.28 12.20 -6.72
C ASP A 121 -27.57 11.31 -7.76
N VAL A 122 -28.26 11.01 -8.86
CA VAL A 122 -27.74 10.16 -9.94
C VAL A 122 -26.50 10.78 -10.59
N GLU A 123 -26.50 12.10 -10.83
CA GLU A 123 -25.35 12.79 -11.43
C GLU A 123 -24.12 12.70 -10.53
N PHE A 124 -24.30 12.91 -9.22
CA PHE A 124 -23.24 12.75 -8.25
C PHE A 124 -22.67 11.33 -8.26
N ALA A 125 -23.53 10.31 -8.26
CA ALA A 125 -23.12 8.91 -8.33
C ALA A 125 -22.32 8.62 -9.61
N ASP A 126 -22.72 9.17 -10.76
CA ASP A 126 -22.01 9.04 -12.04
C ASP A 126 -20.61 9.67 -12.01
N ARG A 127 -20.49 10.89 -11.48
CA ARG A 127 -19.17 11.52 -11.31
C ARG A 127 -18.28 10.73 -10.37
N LEU A 128 -18.86 10.14 -9.32
CA LEU A 128 -18.11 9.31 -8.37
C LEU A 128 -17.68 7.98 -9.00
N LEU A 129 -18.52 7.36 -9.84
CA LEU A 129 -18.16 6.17 -10.63
C LEU A 129 -17.00 6.45 -11.59
N GLY A 130 -16.83 7.67 -12.08
CA GLY A 130 -15.64 8.06 -12.86
C GLY A 130 -14.33 7.96 -12.06
N ARG A 131 -14.39 8.06 -10.72
CA ARG A 131 -13.21 7.97 -9.82
C ARG A 131 -13.05 6.60 -9.17
N VAL A 132 -14.15 5.97 -8.75
CA VAL A 132 -14.15 4.69 -8.00
C VAL A 132 -14.02 3.52 -8.96
N ASP A 133 -12.79 3.25 -9.38
CA ASP A 133 -12.52 2.17 -10.33
C ASP A 133 -11.05 1.74 -10.31
N ILE A 134 -10.79 0.53 -10.78
CA ILE A 134 -9.48 -0.13 -10.75
C ILE A 134 -8.45 0.58 -11.64
N ILE A 135 -7.19 0.32 -11.37
CA ILE A 135 -6.11 0.58 -12.32
C ILE A 135 -5.59 -0.76 -12.80
N ALA A 136 -5.43 -0.89 -14.12
CA ALA A 136 -4.91 -2.07 -14.78
C ALA A 136 -3.64 -2.60 -14.11
N PRO A 137 -3.59 -3.86 -13.64
CA PRO A 137 -2.38 -4.42 -13.01
C PRO A 137 -1.12 -4.25 -13.86
N SER A 138 -1.20 -4.40 -15.18
CA SER A 138 -0.06 -4.21 -16.06
C SER A 138 0.56 -2.80 -15.95
N LEU A 139 -0.28 -1.77 -15.78
CA LEU A 139 0.17 -0.39 -15.59
C LEU A 139 0.88 -0.22 -14.26
N VAL A 140 0.27 -0.73 -13.17
CA VAL A 140 0.81 -0.63 -11.82
C VAL A 140 2.18 -1.32 -11.75
N LEU A 141 2.27 -2.54 -12.29
CA LEU A 141 3.50 -3.34 -12.31
C LEU A 141 4.61 -2.65 -13.14
N ALA A 142 4.28 -2.14 -14.32
CA ALA A 142 5.24 -1.45 -15.19
C ALA A 142 5.78 -0.16 -14.54
N GLN A 143 4.89 0.67 -13.97
CA GLN A 143 5.32 1.88 -13.29
C GLN A 143 6.12 1.57 -12.02
N ALA A 144 5.69 0.60 -11.21
CA ALA A 144 6.44 0.19 -10.03
C ALA A 144 7.86 -0.27 -10.41
N ALA A 145 8.02 -1.11 -11.44
CA ALA A 145 9.32 -1.56 -11.91
C ALA A 145 10.20 -0.39 -12.38
N ASN A 146 9.64 0.55 -13.16
CA ASN A 146 10.35 1.72 -13.67
C ASN A 146 10.80 2.68 -12.55
N GLU A 147 9.88 3.05 -11.66
CA GLU A 147 10.10 4.07 -10.63
C GLU A 147 10.97 3.56 -9.47
N SER A 148 10.88 2.27 -9.15
CA SER A 148 11.62 1.66 -8.02
C SER A 148 12.92 0.98 -8.41
N ALA A 149 13.28 0.98 -9.71
CA ALA A 149 14.35 0.17 -10.26
C ALA A 149 14.21 -1.32 -9.85
N TRP A 150 13.04 -1.92 -10.14
CA TRP A 150 12.74 -3.31 -9.77
C TRP A 150 12.82 -3.57 -8.25
N GLY A 151 12.38 -2.60 -7.45
CA GLY A 151 12.33 -2.68 -5.99
C GLY A 151 13.65 -2.37 -5.28
N THR A 152 14.75 -2.11 -5.99
CA THR A 152 16.07 -1.91 -5.36
C THR A 152 16.37 -0.46 -4.99
N SER A 153 15.49 0.49 -5.34
CA SER A 153 15.72 1.89 -4.97
C SER A 153 15.68 2.09 -3.45
N ARG A 154 16.43 3.07 -2.95
CA ARG A 154 16.42 3.41 -1.52
C ARG A 154 15.02 3.73 -1.00
N PHE A 155 14.20 4.42 -1.79
CA PHE A 155 12.83 4.79 -1.38
C PHE A 155 11.90 3.58 -1.32
N ALA A 156 12.08 2.61 -2.22
CA ALA A 156 11.38 1.33 -2.15
C ALA A 156 11.79 0.55 -0.89
N LEU A 157 13.09 0.37 -0.66
CA LEU A 157 13.61 -0.43 0.45
C LEU A 157 13.36 0.20 1.84
N GLN A 158 13.47 1.52 1.96
CA GLN A 158 13.35 2.20 3.26
C GLN A 158 11.96 2.77 3.54
N GLY A 159 11.15 2.95 2.50
CA GLY A 159 9.86 3.64 2.62
C GLY A 159 8.69 2.91 1.98
N ASN A 160 8.90 1.67 1.49
CA ASN A 160 7.92 0.93 0.70
C ASN A 160 7.36 1.72 -0.48
N ASN A 161 8.06 2.78 -0.94
CA ASN A 161 7.54 3.71 -1.93
C ASN A 161 8.05 3.33 -3.32
N LEU A 162 7.27 2.50 -4.01
CA LEU A 162 7.60 1.99 -5.34
C LEU A 162 7.37 3.01 -6.46
N PHE A 163 6.65 4.10 -6.20
CA PHE A 163 6.14 5.02 -7.21
C PHE A 163 6.72 6.44 -7.10
N GLY A 164 7.69 6.67 -6.21
CA GLY A 164 8.29 7.98 -5.99
C GLY A 164 7.31 9.05 -5.48
N MET A 165 6.23 8.63 -4.81
CA MET A 165 5.19 9.53 -4.30
C MET A 165 5.78 10.55 -3.32
N ARG A 166 5.46 11.83 -3.54
CA ARG A 166 5.99 12.93 -2.72
C ARG A 166 5.00 13.33 -1.63
N THR A 167 5.53 13.80 -0.52
CA THR A 167 4.77 14.51 0.52
C THR A 167 5.43 15.86 0.83
N TYR A 168 4.66 16.78 1.41
CA TYR A 168 5.06 18.17 1.68
C TYR A 168 4.98 18.54 3.17
N ASP A 169 4.45 17.65 4.00
CA ASP A 169 4.37 17.78 5.46
C ASP A 169 5.72 17.53 6.17
N GLY A 170 6.70 16.96 5.46
CA GLY A 170 8.03 16.65 5.97
C GLY A 170 8.17 15.29 6.65
N SER A 171 7.12 14.44 6.64
CA SER A 171 7.14 13.12 7.28
C SER A 171 7.96 12.06 6.52
N GLY A 172 8.16 12.26 5.21
CA GLY A 172 8.86 11.31 4.34
C GLY A 172 10.40 11.36 4.32
N LEU A 173 11.00 10.48 3.52
CA LEU A 173 12.44 10.40 3.26
C LEU A 173 12.96 11.60 2.46
N VAL A 174 14.05 12.22 2.94
CA VAL A 174 14.69 13.34 2.24
C VAL A 174 15.51 12.83 1.05
N PRO A 175 15.29 13.32 -0.19
CA PRO A 175 16.13 12.96 -1.33
C PRO A 175 17.57 13.46 -1.17
N HIS A 176 18.56 12.59 -1.39
CA HIS A 176 19.98 12.96 -1.28
C HIS A 176 20.40 14.10 -2.20
N ARG A 177 19.82 14.18 -3.41
CA ARG A 177 20.14 15.20 -4.43
C ARG A 177 19.05 16.27 -4.55
N ARG A 178 18.41 16.64 -3.44
CA ARG A 178 17.36 17.68 -3.45
C ARG A 178 17.98 19.04 -3.78
N LYS A 179 17.56 19.63 -4.91
CA LYS A 179 17.98 21.00 -5.29
C LYS A 179 17.63 21.98 -4.14
N PRO A 180 18.49 22.97 -3.86
CA PRO A 180 18.19 24.02 -2.89
C PRO A 180 16.81 24.65 -3.13
N GLY A 181 16.07 24.93 -2.05
CA GLY A 181 14.73 25.52 -2.11
C GLY A 181 13.56 24.55 -2.32
N ARG A 182 13.81 23.26 -2.62
CA ARG A 182 12.74 22.25 -2.65
C ARG A 182 12.46 21.71 -1.25
N ARG A 183 11.20 21.73 -0.82
CA ARG A 183 10.78 21.27 0.52
C ARG A 183 10.12 19.89 0.56
N PHE A 184 9.79 19.30 -0.59
CA PHE A 184 9.16 17.97 -0.63
C PHE A 184 10.10 16.89 -0.06
N THR A 185 9.50 15.86 0.52
CA THR A 185 10.10 14.57 0.85
C THR A 185 9.39 13.46 0.07
N VAL A 186 9.94 12.25 0.10
CA VAL A 186 9.34 11.07 -0.53
C VAL A 186 8.57 10.32 0.54
N ALA A 187 7.27 10.11 0.34
CA ALA A 187 6.39 9.48 1.32
C ALA A 187 6.92 8.10 1.73
N THR A 188 6.62 7.69 2.96
CA THR A 188 6.87 6.34 3.48
C THR A 188 5.53 5.68 3.77
N TYR A 189 5.48 4.38 3.60
CA TYR A 189 4.28 3.57 3.84
C TYR A 189 4.61 2.41 4.76
N ASP A 190 3.63 1.99 5.57
CA ASP A 190 3.76 0.86 6.49
C ASP A 190 3.90 -0.46 5.73
N SER A 191 3.32 -0.53 4.52
CA SER A 191 3.38 -1.70 3.63
C SER A 191 3.51 -1.32 2.16
N VAL A 192 3.96 -2.26 1.33
CA VAL A 192 3.92 -2.12 -0.13
C VAL A 192 2.47 -1.99 -0.63
N ARG A 193 1.54 -2.72 -0.03
CA ARG A 193 0.10 -2.63 -0.36
C ARG A 193 -0.46 -1.23 -0.08
N GLU A 194 -0.08 -0.58 1.01
CA GLU A 194 -0.47 0.80 1.30
C GLU A 194 0.12 1.77 0.26
N SER A 195 1.37 1.57 -0.16
CA SER A 195 1.96 2.36 -1.24
C SER A 195 1.19 2.22 -2.56
N ILE A 196 0.80 1.01 -2.93
CA ILE A 196 -0.05 0.74 -4.10
C ILE A 196 -1.39 1.43 -3.95
N ALA A 197 -2.06 1.30 -2.80
CA ALA A 197 -3.34 1.93 -2.54
C ALA A 197 -3.25 3.47 -2.67
N ALA A 198 -2.21 4.09 -2.10
CA ALA A 198 -1.98 5.53 -2.21
C ALA A 198 -1.70 5.99 -3.66
N TYR A 199 -0.92 5.21 -4.41
CA TYR A 199 -0.64 5.49 -5.82
C TYR A 199 -1.91 5.37 -6.68
N VAL A 200 -2.67 4.28 -6.54
CA VAL A 200 -3.95 4.06 -7.24
C VAL A 200 -4.95 5.16 -6.88
N HIS A 201 -5.01 5.52 -5.60
CA HIS A 201 -5.85 6.61 -5.11
C HIS A 201 -5.53 7.94 -5.81
N ASN A 202 -4.25 8.30 -5.87
CA ASN A 202 -3.81 9.51 -6.56
C ASN A 202 -4.18 9.51 -8.05
N LEU A 203 -4.10 8.38 -8.76
CA LEU A 203 -4.59 8.27 -10.15
C LEU A 203 -6.12 8.44 -10.25
N ASN A 204 -6.84 8.00 -9.22
CA ASN A 204 -8.29 8.08 -9.15
C ASN A 204 -8.83 9.45 -8.72
N THR A 205 -8.04 10.28 -8.03
CA THR A 205 -8.51 11.59 -7.53
C THR A 205 -7.89 12.76 -8.25
N HIS A 206 -6.56 12.80 -8.35
CA HIS A 206 -5.84 14.01 -8.72
C HIS A 206 -6.20 14.51 -10.13
N TYR A 207 -6.39 15.83 -10.29
CA TYR A 207 -6.92 16.44 -11.52
C TYR A 207 -6.07 16.16 -12.77
N ARG A 208 -4.75 16.03 -12.57
CA ARG A 208 -3.78 15.70 -13.64
C ARG A 208 -4.02 14.35 -14.31
N TYR A 209 -4.74 13.43 -13.67
CA TYR A 209 -5.07 12.11 -14.20
C TYR A 209 -6.51 11.99 -14.69
N ARG A 210 -7.21 13.12 -14.90
CA ARG A 210 -8.56 13.13 -15.49
C ARG A 210 -8.60 12.39 -16.83
N ARG A 211 -7.58 12.57 -17.69
CA ARG A 211 -7.50 11.87 -18.98
C ARG A 211 -7.38 10.36 -18.82
N LEU A 212 -6.61 9.87 -17.84
CA LEU A 212 -6.53 8.44 -17.53
C LEU A 212 -7.92 7.89 -17.18
N ARG A 213 -8.67 8.60 -16.33
CA ARG A 213 -10.02 8.19 -15.92
C ARG A 213 -11.03 8.23 -17.09
N GLN A 214 -10.88 9.18 -18.02
CA GLN A 214 -11.69 9.23 -19.24
C GLN A 214 -11.44 8.02 -20.13
N ILE A 215 -10.17 7.68 -20.40
CA ILE A 215 -9.81 6.48 -21.18
C ILE A 215 -10.39 5.22 -20.53
N ARG A 216 -10.31 5.11 -19.20
CA ARG A 216 -10.90 3.99 -18.48
C ARG A 216 -12.43 3.91 -18.66
N ALA A 217 -13.12 5.04 -18.60
CA ALA A 217 -14.55 5.10 -18.82
C ALA A 217 -14.92 4.68 -20.25
N GLU A 218 -14.19 5.18 -21.26
CA GLU A 218 -14.37 4.81 -22.67
C GLU A 218 -14.19 3.30 -22.90
N LEU A 219 -13.19 2.67 -22.26
CA LEU A 219 -12.99 1.22 -22.32
C LEU A 219 -14.20 0.45 -21.75
N ARG A 220 -14.70 0.88 -20.59
CA ARG A 220 -15.88 0.25 -19.97
C ARG A 220 -17.14 0.41 -20.81
N GLU A 221 -17.37 1.58 -21.39
CA GLU A 221 -18.49 1.84 -22.29
C GLU A 221 -18.45 0.94 -23.54
N GLN A 222 -17.24 0.60 -24.01
CA GLN A 222 -17.01 -0.33 -25.11
C GLN A 222 -17.07 -1.81 -24.68
N GLY A 223 -17.30 -2.12 -23.41
CA GLY A 223 -17.26 -3.48 -22.88
C GLY A 223 -15.87 -4.13 -22.94
N ARG A 224 -14.81 -3.31 -23.01
CA ARG A 224 -13.41 -3.77 -23.04
C ARG A 224 -12.82 -3.77 -21.64
N ASP A 225 -11.85 -4.65 -21.41
CA ASP A 225 -11.08 -4.67 -20.18
C ASP A 225 -10.27 -3.40 -20.00
N VAL A 226 -10.00 -3.06 -18.74
CA VAL A 226 -9.24 -1.87 -18.37
C VAL A 226 -7.77 -2.12 -18.72
N SER A 227 -7.37 -1.79 -19.94
CA SER A 227 -6.02 -2.01 -20.44
C SER A 227 -4.99 -1.01 -19.89
N GLY A 228 -3.91 -1.50 -19.30
CA GLY A 228 -2.83 -0.64 -18.83
C GLY A 228 -2.06 0.05 -19.95
N HIS A 229 -1.98 -0.57 -21.13
CA HIS A 229 -1.37 0.03 -22.31
C HIS A 229 -2.13 1.31 -22.74
N GLU A 230 -3.45 1.25 -22.73
CA GLU A 230 -4.32 2.39 -23.06
C GLU A 230 -4.30 3.45 -21.95
N LEU A 231 -4.42 3.03 -20.68
CA LEU A 231 -4.38 3.95 -19.54
C LEU A 231 -3.08 4.74 -19.45
N ALA A 232 -1.95 4.17 -19.90
CA ALA A 232 -0.66 4.86 -19.93
C ALA A 232 -0.71 6.17 -20.74
N ASN A 233 -1.59 6.28 -21.75
CA ASN A 233 -1.78 7.51 -22.52
C ASN A 233 -2.28 8.69 -21.63
N GLY A 234 -2.91 8.38 -20.49
CA GLY A 234 -3.35 9.36 -19.50
C GLY A 234 -2.25 9.84 -18.53
N LEU A 235 -1.01 9.34 -18.62
CA LEU A 235 0.09 9.66 -17.70
C LEU A 235 0.94 10.87 -18.10
N GLY A 236 0.49 11.69 -19.05
CA GLY A 236 1.28 12.81 -19.58
C GLY A 236 1.81 13.79 -18.51
N ALA A 237 1.14 13.89 -17.37
CA ALA A 237 1.53 14.75 -16.26
C ALA A 237 2.32 14.05 -15.13
N TYR A 238 2.53 12.73 -15.22
CA TYR A 238 3.26 11.94 -14.22
C TYR A 238 4.78 12.24 -14.25
N SER A 239 5.32 12.46 -15.46
CA SER A 239 6.74 12.74 -15.68
C SER A 239 6.92 13.99 -16.53
N THR A 240 7.97 14.77 -16.24
CA THR A 240 8.36 15.91 -17.10
C THR A 240 8.80 15.47 -18.50
N ARG A 241 9.04 14.16 -18.70
CA ARG A 241 9.34 13.56 -20.00
C ARG A 241 8.10 13.40 -20.90
N GLY A 242 6.89 13.60 -20.38
CA GLY A 242 5.65 13.57 -21.16
C GLY A 242 5.47 12.29 -21.97
N SER A 243 5.32 12.41 -23.30
CA SER A 243 5.12 11.28 -24.22
C SER A 243 6.25 10.24 -24.19
N ALA A 244 7.49 10.66 -23.97
CA ALA A 244 8.61 9.73 -23.86
C ALA A 244 8.49 8.83 -22.62
N TYR A 245 7.86 9.30 -21.55
CA TYR A 245 7.54 8.47 -20.39
C TYR A 245 6.46 7.44 -20.71
N ILE A 246 5.39 7.86 -21.39
CA ILE A 246 4.29 6.99 -21.82
C ILE A 246 4.83 5.83 -22.67
N ALA A 247 5.72 6.14 -23.64
CA ALA A 247 6.34 5.14 -24.50
C ALA A 247 7.18 4.11 -23.70
N VAL A 248 7.88 4.55 -22.66
CA VAL A 248 8.64 3.65 -21.76
C VAL A 248 7.70 2.71 -21.02
N VAL A 249 6.65 3.23 -20.40
CA VAL A 249 5.67 2.42 -19.65
C VAL A 249 5.01 1.40 -20.57
N GLN A 250 4.51 1.84 -21.73
CA GLN A 250 3.93 0.96 -22.74
C GLN A 250 4.91 -0.10 -23.25
N SER A 251 6.18 0.26 -23.43
CA SER A 251 7.22 -0.69 -23.80
C SER A 251 7.44 -1.71 -22.71
N MET A 252 7.47 -1.32 -21.43
CA MET A 252 7.62 -2.25 -20.31
C MET A 252 6.44 -3.22 -20.21
N ILE A 253 5.21 -2.75 -20.43
CA ILE A 253 4.03 -3.62 -20.48
C ILE A 253 4.21 -4.69 -21.57
N ARG A 254 4.58 -4.29 -22.79
CA ARG A 254 4.76 -5.23 -23.92
C ARG A 254 5.92 -6.21 -23.70
N THR A 255 7.11 -5.71 -23.35
CA THR A 255 8.32 -6.54 -23.30
C THR A 255 8.36 -7.50 -22.13
N ASN A 256 7.55 -7.27 -21.09
CA ASN A 256 7.43 -8.18 -19.95
C ASN A 256 6.08 -8.93 -19.93
N GLY A 257 5.30 -8.88 -21.01
CA GLY A 257 4.06 -9.66 -21.13
C GLY A 257 2.93 -9.25 -20.17
N LEU A 258 3.01 -8.09 -19.54
CA LEU A 258 2.18 -7.76 -18.37
C LEU A 258 0.68 -7.60 -18.67
N ALA A 259 0.30 -7.44 -19.94
CA ALA A 259 -1.10 -7.27 -20.35
C ALA A 259 -1.99 -8.49 -20.02
N GLU A 260 -1.39 -9.68 -19.86
CA GLU A 260 -2.12 -10.89 -19.43
C GLU A 260 -2.69 -10.78 -18.01
N HIS A 261 -2.25 -9.79 -17.23
CA HIS A 261 -2.73 -9.54 -15.88
C HIS A 261 -3.86 -8.48 -15.82
N ASP A 262 -4.30 -7.94 -16.95
CA ASP A 262 -5.37 -6.94 -17.00
C ASP A 262 -6.79 -7.53 -17.02
N GLU A 263 -6.90 -8.84 -17.20
CA GLU A 263 -8.14 -9.63 -17.19
C GLU A 263 -8.74 -9.81 -15.78
#